data_AF-A0A0S2SH96-F1
#
_entry.id   AF-A0A0S2SH96-F1
#
_cell.length_a   1.000
_cell.length_b   1.000
_cell.length_c   1.000
_cell.angle_alpha   90.00
_cell.angle_beta   90.00
_cell.angle_gamma   90.00
#
_symmetry.space_group_name_H-M   'P 1'
#
loop_
_entity.id
_entity.type
_entity.pdbx_description
1 polymer ?
#
loop_
_entity_poly.entity_id
_entity_poly.type
_entity_poly.pdbx_seq_one_letter_code
_entity_poly.pdbx_strand_id
1 'polypeptide(L)'
;MSHHLIDRLTARVSHWRTAEAEDKERLRDYQHRLLALRQLSPRPHGSIDLALRQCKAVRKTLQNATHTLAVCRRHLREMAGAALP
;
A
#
# COMPACT_ATOMS: atom_id res chain seq x y z
N MET A 1 -18.13 -10.56 23.03
CA MET A 1 -18.01 -9.31 22.25
C MET A 1 -16.62 -9.07 21.66
N SER A 2 -15.54 -9.57 22.28
CA SER A 2 -14.16 -9.41 21.76
C SER A 2 -13.86 -10.21 20.49
N HIS A 3 -14.41 -11.41 20.32
CA HIS A 3 -14.08 -12.30 19.18
C HIS A 3 -14.50 -11.71 17.83
N HIS A 4 -15.73 -11.19 17.71
CA HIS A 4 -16.17 -10.50 16.48
C HIS A 4 -15.31 -9.28 16.12
N LEU A 5 -14.74 -8.59 17.10
CA LEU A 5 -13.84 -7.46 16.86
C LEU A 5 -12.46 -7.93 16.37
N ILE A 6 -11.93 -9.01 16.95
CA ILE A 6 -10.68 -9.66 16.54
C ILE A 6 -10.80 -10.19 15.10
N ASP A 7 -11.90 -10.87 14.76
CA ASP A 7 -12.14 -11.39 13.41
C ASP A 7 -12.20 -10.25 12.38
N ARG A 8 -12.93 -9.17 12.70
CA ARG A 8 -13.08 -8.01 11.83
C ARG A 8 -11.75 -7.28 11.61
N LEU A 9 -10.93 -7.16 12.65
CA LEU A 9 -9.57 -6.60 12.54
C LEU A 9 -8.63 -7.51 11.76
N THR A 10 -8.76 -8.83 11.90
CA THR A 10 -7.95 -9.81 11.16
C THR A 10 -8.28 -9.76 9.66
N ALA A 11 -9.56 -9.74 9.30
CA ALA A 11 -10.03 -9.56 7.92
C ALA A 11 -9.58 -8.22 7.33
N ARG A 12 -9.57 -7.15 8.13
CA ARG A 12 -9.05 -5.84 7.72
C ARG A 12 -7.53 -5.90 7.47
N VAL A 13 -6.76 -6.58 8.32
CA VAL A 13 -5.31 -6.76 8.13
C VAL A 13 -5.02 -7.57 6.87
N SER A 14 -5.74 -8.66 6.61
CA SER A 14 -5.54 -9.44 5.39
C SER A 14 -5.85 -8.62 4.14
N HIS A 15 -6.97 -7.90 4.13
CA HIS A 15 -7.34 -7.01 3.02
C HIS A 15 -6.25 -5.98 2.72
N TRP A 16 -5.78 -5.24 3.74
CA TRP A 16 -4.77 -4.20 3.53
C TRP A 16 -3.39 -4.75 3.18
N ARG A 17 -3.05 -5.98 3.58
CA ARG A 17 -1.83 -6.66 3.13
C ARG A 17 -1.87 -6.96 1.64
N THR A 18 -3.01 -7.46 1.14
CA THR A 18 -3.19 -7.68 -0.30
C THR A 18 -3.09 -6.37 -1.07
N ALA A 19 -3.80 -5.33 -0.61
CA ALA A 19 -3.73 -4.00 -1.23
C ALA A 19 -2.30 -3.41 -1.23
N GLU A 20 -1.56 -3.57 -0.13
CA GLU A 20 -0.15 -3.14 -0.04
C GLU A 20 0.74 -3.88 -1.05
N ALA A 21 0.54 -5.19 -1.22
CA ALA A 21 1.30 -6.01 -2.17
C ALA A 21 1.03 -5.58 -3.62
N GLU A 22 -0.24 -5.42 -3.99
CA GLU A 22 -0.63 -4.94 -5.33
C GLU A 22 -0.11 -3.53 -5.61
N ASP A 23 -0.18 -2.61 -4.64
CA ASP A 23 0.35 -1.25 -4.81
C ASP A 23 1.86 -1.25 -5.00
N LYS A 24 2.60 -2.15 -4.33
CA LYS A 24 4.04 -2.31 -4.57
C LYS A 24 4.33 -2.79 -5.99
N GLU A 25 3.55 -3.72 -6.51
CA GLU A 25 3.66 -4.21 -7.88
C GLU A 25 3.37 -3.10 -8.89
N ARG A 26 2.22 -2.41 -8.76
CA ARG A 26 1.85 -1.25 -9.58
C ARG A 26 2.95 -0.18 -9.59
N LEU A 27 3.57 0.10 -8.45
CA LEU A 27 4.66 1.08 -8.35
C LEU A 27 5.89 0.65 -9.16
N ARG A 28 6.28 -0.63 -9.09
CA ARG A 28 7.41 -1.17 -9.85
C ARG A 28 7.16 -1.06 -11.36
N ASP A 29 5.96 -1.39 -11.81
CA ASP A 29 5.59 -1.30 -13.22
C ASP A 29 5.66 0.14 -13.74
N TYR A 30 5.12 1.10 -12.99
CA TYR A 30 5.21 2.51 -13.38
C TYR A 30 6.64 3.04 -13.38
N GLN A 31 7.49 2.57 -12.46
CA GLN A 31 8.91 2.91 -12.45
C GLN A 31 9.64 2.32 -13.67
N HIS A 32 9.39 1.07 -14.03
CA HIS A 32 9.94 0.47 -15.25
C HIS A 32 9.48 1.21 -16.50
N ARG A 33 8.19 1.55 -16.60
CA ARG A 33 7.67 2.35 -17.72
C ARG A 33 8.33 3.71 -17.81
N LEU A 34 8.55 4.39 -16.68
CA LEU A 34 9.25 5.67 -16.64
C LEU A 34 10.70 5.56 -17.15
N LEU A 35 11.41 4.50 -16.77
CA LEU A 35 12.76 4.23 -17.26
C LEU A 35 12.77 3.99 -18.78
N ALA A 36 11.85 3.18 -19.29
CA ALA A 36 11.71 2.92 -20.73
C ALA A 36 11.44 4.21 -21.51
N LEU A 37 10.50 5.06 -21.05
CA LEU A 37 10.18 6.34 -21.70
C LEU A 37 11.36 7.31 -21.71
N ARG A 38 12.23 7.29 -20.69
CA ARG A 38 13.42 8.15 -20.62
C ARG A 38 14.54 7.73 -21.56
N GLN A 39 14.57 6.48 -21.99
CA GLN A 39 15.55 5.94 -22.93
C GLN A 39 15.20 6.28 -24.39
N LEU A 40 13.94 6.61 -24.69
CA LEU A 40 13.51 6.98 -26.04
C LEU A 40 14.05 8.36 -26.46
N SER A 41 14.43 8.47 -27.74
CA SER A 41 14.76 9.73 -28.40
C SER A 41 13.86 9.91 -29.64
N PRO A 42 13.13 11.04 -29.78
CA PRO A 42 12.97 12.11 -28.81
C PRO A 42 12.13 11.67 -27.59
N ARG A 43 12.34 12.30 -26.43
CA ARG A 43 11.63 11.94 -25.20
C ARG A 43 10.17 12.40 -25.24
N PRO A 44 9.19 11.50 -25.02
CA PRO A 44 7.78 11.89 -24.96
C PRO A 44 7.45 12.52 -23.59
N HIS A 45 7.57 13.85 -23.49
CA HIS A 45 7.36 14.61 -22.25
C HIS A 45 5.99 14.32 -21.57
N GLY A 46 4.89 14.31 -22.33
CA GLY A 46 3.57 14.04 -21.78
C GLY A 46 3.42 12.64 -21.16
N SER A 47 4.06 11.63 -21.77
CA SER A 47 4.06 10.26 -21.25
C SER A 47 4.89 10.12 -19.98
N ILE A 48 6.01 10.85 -19.89
CA ILE A 48 6.87 10.90 -18.69
C ILE A 48 6.11 11.56 -17.53
N ASP A 49 5.44 12.69 -17.77
CA ASP A 49 4.67 13.39 -16.75
C ASP A 49 3.51 12.54 -16.22
N LEU A 50 2.82 11.81 -17.11
CA LEU A 50 1.78 10.87 -16.71
C LEU A 50 2.32 9.77 -15.80
N ALA A 51 3.44 9.13 -16.19
CA ALA A 51 4.06 8.06 -15.41
C ALA A 51 4.53 8.55 -14.02
N LEU A 52 5.04 9.78 -13.93
CA LEU A 52 5.40 10.40 -12.65
C LEU A 52 4.17 10.63 -11.75
N ARG A 53 3.04 11.10 -12.31
CA ARG A 53 1.78 11.26 -11.56
C ARG A 53 1.26 9.92 -11.05
N GLN A 54 1.31 8.88 -11.88
CA GLN A 54 0.93 7.52 -11.49
C GLN A 54 1.80 6.99 -10.35
N CYS A 55 3.12 7.16 -10.43
CA CYS A 55 4.03 6.81 -9.33
C CYS A 55 3.68 7.56 -8.03
N LYS A 56 3.39 8.87 -8.11
CA LYS A 56 3.01 9.68 -6.95
C LYS A 56 1.70 9.21 -6.32
N ALA A 57 0.70 8.88 -7.14
CA ALA A 57 -0.59 8.39 -6.69
C ALA A 57 -0.45 7.05 -5.94
N VAL A 58 0.27 6.08 -6.50
CA VAL A 58 0.48 4.76 -5.87
C VAL A 58 1.30 4.85 -4.59
N ARG A 59 2.30 5.74 -4.51
CA ARG A 59 3.02 5.97 -3.24
C ARG A 59 2.08 6.44 -2.13
N LYS A 60 1.09 7.28 -2.46
CA LYS A 60 0.10 7.77 -1.49
C LYS A 60 -0.81 6.64 -1.01
N THR A 61 -1.29 5.78 -1.91
CA THR A 61 -2.13 4.64 -1.53
C THR A 61 -1.35 3.62 -0.69
N LEU A 62 -0.09 3.35 -1.06
CA LEU A 62 0.81 2.49 -0.30
C LEU A 62 1.07 3.04 1.12
N GLN A 63 1.29 4.35 1.25
CA GLN A 63 1.45 4.99 2.56
C GLN A 63 0.20 4.85 3.43
N ASN A 64 -0.99 4.99 2.83
CA ASN A 64 -2.25 4.80 3.56
C ASN A 64 -2.44 3.35 4.01
N ALA A 65 -2.14 2.38 3.14
CA ALA A 65 -2.24 0.95 3.46
C ALA A 65 -1.27 0.56 4.59
N THR A 66 -0.01 0.98 4.49
CA THR A 66 1.01 0.72 5.52
C THR A 66 0.66 1.35 6.86
N HIS A 67 0.19 2.61 6.87
CA HIS A 67 -0.29 3.26 8.08
C HIS A 67 -1.47 2.51 8.71
N THR A 68 -2.45 2.13 7.90
CA THR A 68 -3.63 1.39 8.37
C THR A 68 -3.26 0.04 8.96
N LEU A 69 -2.31 -0.68 8.34
CA LEU A 69 -1.77 -1.94 8.88
C LEU A 69 -1.06 -1.73 10.22
N ALA A 70 -0.28 -0.66 10.37
CA ALA A 70 0.39 -0.35 11.62
C ALA A 70 -0.61 -0.10 12.76
N VAL A 71 -1.68 0.66 12.47
CA VAL A 71 -2.77 0.91 13.43
C VAL A 71 -3.49 -0.39 13.82
N CYS A 72 -3.87 -1.22 12.84
CA CYS A 72 -4.53 -2.49 13.13
C CYS A 72 -3.66 -3.44 13.95
N ARG A 73 -2.35 -3.52 13.66
CA ARG A 73 -1.41 -4.32 14.45
C ARG A 73 -1.28 -3.82 15.88
N ARG A 74 -1.28 -2.50 16.07
CA ARG A 74 -1.26 -1.90 17.42
C ARG A 74 -2.51 -2.28 18.21
N HIS A 75 -3.69 -2.12 17.63
CA HIS A 75 -4.95 -2.51 18.31
C HIS A 75 -5.01 -4.00 18.62
N LEU A 76 -4.53 -4.87 17.73
CA LEU A 76 -4.45 -6.31 18.01
C LEU A 76 -3.52 -6.61 19.20
N ARG A 77 -2.36 -5.93 19.29
CA ARG A 77 -1.45 -6.08 20.44
C ARG A 77 -2.06 -5.58 21.74
N GLU A 78 -2.74 -4.43 21.71
CA GLU A 78 -3.43 -3.86 22.88
C GLU A 78 -4.52 -4.82 23.40
N MET A 79 -5.33 -5.39 22.51
CA MET A 79 -6.36 -6.37 22.88
C MET A 79 -5.77 -7.70 23.39
N ALA A 80 -4.64 -8.16 22.81
CA ALA A 80 -3.97 -9.37 23.24
C ALA A 80 -3.24 -9.19 24.60
N GLY A 81 -2.66 -8.02 24.84
CA GLY A 81 -2.01 -7.68 26.11
C GLY A 81 -3.01 -7.44 27.24
N ALA A 82 -4.19 -6.90 26.95
CA ALA A 82 -5.29 -6.77 27.92
C ALA A 82 -5.93 -8.12 28.31
N ALA A 83 -5.56 -9.22 27.65
CA ALA A 83 -6.04 -10.58 27.94
C ALA A 83 -5.09 -11.40 28.83
N LEU A 84 -3.97 -10.84 29.27
CA LEU A 84 -3.06 -11.45 30.25
C LEU A 84 -3.24 -10.73 31.61
N PRO A 85 -3.58 -11.46 32.69
CA PRO A 85 -3.70 -10.91 34.04
C PRO A 85 -2.35 -10.43 34.61
#